data_AF-A0A8T2QGR6-F1
#
_entry.id   AF-A0A8T2QGR6-F1
#
_cell.length_a   1.000
_cell.length_b   1.000
_cell.length_c   1.000
_cell.angle_alpha   90.00
_cell.angle_beta   90.00
_cell.angle_gamma   90.00
#
_symmetry.space_group_name_H-M   'P 1'
#
loop_
_entity.id
_entity.type
_entity.pdbx_description
1 polymer ?
#
loop_
_entity_poly.entity_id
_entity_poly.type
_entity_poly.pdbx_seq_one_letter_code
_entity_poly.pdbx_strand_id
1 'polypeptide(L)' 'MNDMLKLAKDIIRRAQDRARAYSDRQGSEINFEVGEKVYLRVPSRSEAMKTGPCPKLFSRYCGSFPILKRIGKMAY' A
#
# COMPACT_ATOMS: atom_id res chain seq x y z
N MET A 1 10.87 -39.89 -15.85
CA MET A 1 10.49 -38.74 -16.72
C MET A 1 9.27 -37.99 -16.17
N ASN A 2 8.23 -38.68 -15.69
CA ASN A 2 7.02 -38.05 -15.13
C ASN A 2 7.24 -37.31 -13.80
N ASP A 3 8.15 -37.80 -12.94
CA ASP A 3 8.40 -37.19 -11.62
C ASP A 3 9.02 -35.79 -11.70
N MET A 4 9.90 -35.54 -12.68
CA MET A 4 10.54 -34.25 -12.86
C MET A 4 9.53 -33.19 -13.36
N LEU A 5 8.60 -33.59 -14.24
CA LEU A 5 7.50 -32.74 -14.68
C LEU A 5 6.55 -32.40 -13.52
N LYS A 6 6.27 -33.38 -12.66
CA LYS A 6 5.42 -33.21 -11.47
C LYS A 6 6.07 -32.24 -10.47
N LEU A 7 7.37 -32.38 -10.24
CA LEU A 7 8.15 -31.49 -9.38
C LEU A 7 8.13 -30.05 -9.91
N ALA A 8 8.34 -29.85 -11.22
CA ALA A 8 8.31 -28.52 -11.82
C ALA A 8 6.94 -27.84 -11.65
N LYS A 9 5.85 -28.58 -11.86
CA LYS A 9 4.48 -28.07 -11.65
C LYS A 9 4.22 -27.68 -10.19
N ASP A 10 4.70 -28.48 -9.23
CA ASP A 10 4.54 -28.19 -7.81
C ASP A 10 5.32 -26.94 -7.38
N ILE A 11 6.52 -26.73 -7.91
CA ILE A 11 7.32 -25.52 -7.62
C ILE A 11 6.60 -24.28 -8.14
N ILE A 12 6.08 -24.31 -9.37
CA ILE A 12 5.34 -23.21 -9.97
C ILE A 12 4.06 -22.92 -9.15
N ARG A 13 3.31 -23.96 -8.79
CA ARG A 13 2.11 -23.84 -7.94
C ARG A 13 2.43 -23.17 -6.60
N ARG A 14 3.47 -23.62 -5.91
CA ARG A 14 3.90 -23.03 -4.63
C ARG A 14 4.31 -21.56 -4.79
N ALA A 15 4.94 -21.20 -5.90
CA ALA A 15 5.29 -19.80 -6.16
C ALA A 15 4.03 -18.93 -6.38
N GLN A 16 3.05 -19.44 -7.14
CA GLN A 16 1.76 -18.77 -7.34
C GLN A 16 0.97 -18.61 -6.04
N ASP A 17 0.92 -19.67 -5.23
CA ASP A 17 0.22 -19.65 -3.94
C ASP A 17 0.85 -18.63 -2.97
N ARG A 18 2.19 -18.51 -2.96
CA ARG A 18 2.89 -17.46 -2.21
C ARG A 18 2.54 -16.06 -2.71
N ALA A 19 2.54 -15.84 -4.02
CA ALA A 19 2.19 -14.54 -4.60
C ALA A 19 0.75 -14.13 -4.24
N ARG A 20 -0.19 -15.08 -4.32
CA ARG A 20 -1.59 -14.90 -3.90
C ARG A 20 -1.67 -14.56 -2.41
N ALA A 21 -1.02 -15.34 -1.54
CA ALA A 21 -1.03 -15.09 -0.11
C ALA A 21 -0.43 -13.72 0.27
N TYR A 22 0.60 -13.24 -0.46
CA TYR A 22 1.15 -11.90 -0.24
C TYR A 22 0.19 -10.79 -0.67
N SER A 23 -0.51 -10.97 -1.78
CA SER A 23 -1.53 -10.02 -2.26
C SER A 23 -2.74 -9.98 -1.31
N ASP A 24 -3.25 -11.14 -0.92
CA ASP A 24 -4.44 -11.25 -0.06
C ASP A 24 -4.18 -10.70 1.35
N ARG A 25 -2.95 -10.85 1.87
CA ARG A 25 -2.55 -10.27 3.18
C ARG A 25 -2.43 -8.75 3.17
N GLN A 26 -2.12 -8.13 2.03
CA GLN A 26 -2.05 -6.66 1.92
C GLN A 26 -3.41 -6.00 1.69
N GLY A 27 -4.48 -6.77 1.52
CA GLY A 27 -5.83 -6.30 1.24
C GLY A 27 -6.70 -6.04 2.47
N SER A 28 -6.16 -5.58 3.60
CA SER A 28 -7.04 -5.01 4.63
C SER A 28 -7.62 -3.73 4.06
N GLU A 29 -8.93 -3.70 3.87
CA GLU A 29 -9.65 -2.48 3.49
C GLU A 29 -9.49 -1.48 4.64
N ILE A 30 -8.52 -0.57 4.51
CA ILE A 30 -8.31 0.50 5.48
C ILE A 30 -9.49 1.45 5.35
N ASN A 31 -10.45 1.30 6.25
CA ASN A 31 -11.59 2.17 6.39
C ASN A 31 -11.29 3.14 7.53
N PHE A 32 -11.38 4.44 7.24
CA PHE A 32 -11.20 5.47 8.24
C PHE A 32 -12.55 6.06 8.64
N GLU A 33 -12.66 6.53 9.88
CA GLU A 33 -13.84 7.24 10.37
C GLU A 33 -13.69 8.76 10.27
N VAL A 34 -14.82 9.46 10.21
CA VAL A 34 -14.81 10.94 10.24
C VAL A 34 -14.31 11.39 11.61
N GLY A 35 -13.33 12.30 11.61
CA GLY A 35 -12.63 12.76 12.81
C GLY A 35 -11.33 12.01 13.12
N GLU A 36 -11.07 10.87 12.49
CA GLU A 36 -9.79 10.17 12.61
C GLU A 36 -8.67 10.98 11.94
N LYS A 37 -7.47 10.95 12.53
CA LYS A 37 -6.30 11.66 12.01
C LYS A 37 -5.48 10.76 11.10
N VAL A 38 -5.32 11.18 9.85
CA VAL A 38 -4.55 10.45 8.83
C VAL A 38 -3.40 11.30 8.29
N TYR A 39 -2.38 10.62 7.77
CA TYR A 39 -1.27 11.28 7.07
C TYR A 39 -1.53 11.30 5.56
N LEU A 40 -1.30 12.45 4.93
CA LEU A 40 -1.49 12.59 3.48
C LEU A 40 -0.21 12.25 2.73
N ARG A 41 -0.33 11.53 1.62
CA ARG A 41 0.83 11.21 0.77
C ARG A 41 1.32 12.47 0.06
N VAL A 42 2.62 12.75 0.16
CA VAL A 42 3.24 13.89 -0.49
C VAL A 42 3.41 13.60 -1.99
N PRO A 43 2.87 14.44 -2.90
CA PRO A 43 3.13 14.31 -4.32
C PRO A 43 4.60 14.60 -4.62
N SER A 44 5.23 13.82 -5.50
CA SER A 44 6.64 14.03 -5.89
C SER A 44 6.94 15.43 -6.42
N ARG A 45 5.94 16.06 -7.05
CA ARG A 45 6.01 17.42 -7.60
C ARG A 45 5.56 18.53 -6.65
N SER A 46 5.04 18.20 -5.47
CA SER A 46 4.57 19.23 -4.53
C SER A 46 5.76 19.90 -3.87
N GLU A 47 5.86 21.22 -3.94
CA GLU A 47 6.91 21.99 -3.26
C GLU A 47 6.49 22.41 -1.85
N ALA A 48 5.22 22.80 -1.70
CA ALA A 48 4.64 23.23 -0.43
C ALA A 48 4.57 22.11 0.64
N MET A 49 4.51 20.84 0.23
CA MET A 49 4.36 19.70 1.15
C MET A 49 5.69 18.96 1.43
N LYS A 50 6.81 19.44 0.87
CA LYS A 50 8.13 18.86 1.08
C LYS A 50 8.70 19.35 2.41
N THR A 51 8.96 18.42 3.34
CA THR A 51 9.54 18.74 4.65
C THR A 51 10.98 18.29 4.74
N GLY A 52 11.92 19.24 4.75
CA GLY A 52 13.35 18.98 4.92
C GLY A 52 14.24 19.79 3.95
N PRO A 53 15.56 19.59 4.00
CA PRO A 53 16.49 20.30 3.13
C PRO A 53 16.73 19.63 1.77
N CYS A 54 16.43 18.32 1.62
CA CYS A 54 16.80 17.55 0.43
C CYS A 54 15.65 16.67 -0.12
N PRO A 55 15.47 16.61 -1.46
CA PRO A 55 14.52 15.73 -2.18
C PRO A 55 14.43 14.30 -1.70
N LYS A 56 15.60 13.70 -1.45
CA LYS A 56 15.73 12.30 -1.09
C LYS A 56 15.34 12.00 0.37
N LEU A 57 15.44 13.01 1.23
CA LEU A 57 15.14 12.92 2.66
C LEU A 57 13.75 13.48 3.00
N PHE A 58 12.95 13.86 2.00
CA PHE A 58 11.57 14.27 2.23
C PHE A 58 10.74 13.09 2.74
N SER A 59 9.93 13.35 3.76
CA SER A 59 8.92 12.40 4.22
C SER A 59 7.97 12.06 3.07
N ARG A 60 7.60 10.78 2.95
CA ARG A 60 6.58 10.34 1.98
C ARG A 60 5.16 10.78 2.35
N TYR A 61 4.95 11.12 3.61
CA TYR A 61 3.66 11.55 4.13
C TYR A 61 3.78 12.83 4.96
N CYS A 62 2.78 13.71 4.89
CA CYS A 62 2.75 14.98 5.62
C CYS A 62 1.57 15.04 6.59
N GLY A 63 1.82 15.65 7.75
CA GLY A 63 0.83 16.11 8.74
C GLY A 63 -0.13 15.05 9.28
N SER A 64 -0.79 15.35 10.39
CA SER A 64 -1.95 14.57 10.85
C SER A 64 -3.20 15.39 10.57
N PHE A 65 -3.98 15.01 9.56
CA PHE A 65 -5.17 15.72 9.12
C PHE A 65 -6.42 14.96 9.59
N PRO A 66 -7.39 15.63 10.22
CA PRO A 66 -8.67 15.01 10.53
C PRO A 66 -9.48 14.82 9.24
N ILE A 67 -10.10 13.65 9.09
CA ILE A 67 -11.07 13.42 8.02
C ILE A 67 -12.34 14.22 8.32
N LEU A 68 -12.73 15.09 7.39
CA LEU A 68 -13.91 15.95 7.56
C LEU A 68 -15.19 15.26 7.09
N LYS A 69 -15.14 14.48 6.00
CA LYS A 69 -16.33 13.83 5.44
C LYS A 69 -15.96 12.68 4.51
N ARG A 70 -16.50 11.48 4.77
CA ARG A 70 -16.42 10.36 3.83
C ARG A 70 -17.31 10.58 2.60
N ILE A 71 -16.71 10.58 1.42
CA ILE A 71 -17.39 10.73 0.12
C ILE A 71 -17.67 9.37 -0.52
N GLY A 72 -16.80 8.36 -0.27
CA GLY A 72 -16.96 7.01 -0.81
C GLY A 72 -16.14 5.97 -0.06
N LYS A 73 -16.04 4.74 -0.61
CA LYS A 73 -15.30 3.64 0.05
C LYS A 73 -13.82 3.98 0.26
N MET A 74 -13.20 4.69 -0.70
CA MET A 74 -11.78 5.06 -0.69
C MET A 74 -11.51 6.57 -0.67
N ALA A 75 -12.56 7.39 -0.54
CA ALA A 75 -12.47 8.85 -0.57
C ALA A 75 -13.04 9.45 0.72
N TYR A 76 -12.21 10.23 1.41
CA TYR A 76 -12.41 10.77 2.77
C TYR A 76 -12.18 12.28 2.80
#